data_AF-A0A3N1MCG2-F1
#
_entry.id   AF-A0A3N1MCG2-F1
#
_cell.length_a   1.000
_cell.length_b   1.000
_cell.length_c   1.000
_cell.angle_alpha   90.00
_cell.angle_beta   90.00
_cell.angle_gamma   90.00
#
_symmetry.space_group_name_H-M   'P 1'
#
loop_
_entity.id
_entity.type
_entity.pdbx_description
1 polymer ?
#
loop_
_entity_poly.entity_id
_entity_poly.type
_entity_poly.pdbx_seq_one_letter_code
_entity_poly.pdbx_strand_id
1 'polypeptide(L)'
;MNKALRLTACLALALQAGAPAALACEPEAMNEQLAELCRVPLEELSTMLSAVKQPPEATAALRSRLEDARNACRDGEFEVGALSFVRLARDIGRLEARTLAALGPAISPVGSAR
;
A
#
# COMPACT_ATOMS: atom_id res chain seq x y z
N MET A 1 -46.19 -34.77 9.38
CA MET A 1 -44.89 -34.31 9.93
C MET A 1 -44.35 -33.20 9.06
N ASN A 2 -44.43 -31.97 9.56
CA ASN A 2 -44.36 -30.73 8.79
C ASN A 2 -42.98 -30.49 8.19
N LYS A 3 -42.93 -30.26 6.86
CA LYS A 3 -41.70 -29.92 6.11
C LYS A 3 -40.95 -28.71 6.71
N ALA A 4 -41.67 -27.84 7.41
CA ALA A 4 -41.13 -26.70 8.16
C ALA A 4 -40.12 -27.11 9.25
N LEU A 5 -40.30 -28.29 9.88
CA LEU A 5 -39.44 -28.74 10.98
C LEU A 5 -38.07 -29.26 10.50
N ARG A 6 -37.97 -29.69 9.23
CA ARG A 6 -36.70 -30.19 8.66
C ARG A 6 -35.77 -29.07 8.22
N LEU A 7 -36.32 -27.94 7.78
CA LEU A 7 -35.52 -26.79 7.36
C LEU A 7 -34.84 -26.08 8.53
N THR A 8 -35.47 -26.06 9.71
CA THR A 8 -34.91 -25.43 10.92
C THR A 8 -33.72 -26.22 11.49
N ALA A 9 -33.72 -27.55 11.37
CA ALA A 9 -32.62 -28.38 11.87
C ALA A 9 -31.32 -28.21 11.04
N CYS A 10 -31.42 -28.02 9.73
CA CYS A 10 -30.24 -27.79 8.88
C CYS A 10 -29.59 -26.43 9.13
N LEU A 11 -30.36 -25.38 9.46
CA LEU A 11 -29.79 -24.06 9.78
C LEU A 11 -29.04 -24.06 11.12
N ALA A 12 -29.51 -24.82 12.11
CA ALA A 12 -28.87 -24.87 13.44
C ALA A 12 -27.53 -25.63 13.44
N LEU A 13 -27.32 -26.55 12.50
CA LEU A 13 -26.04 -27.26 12.29
C LEU A 13 -25.05 -26.41 11.48
N ALA A 14 -25.52 -25.58 10.54
CA ALA A 14 -24.67 -24.64 9.82
C ALA A 14 -24.13 -23.52 10.72
N LEU A 15 -24.89 -23.07 11.73
CA LEU A 15 -24.39 -22.10 12.71
C LEU A 15 -23.37 -22.69 13.70
N GLN A 16 -23.39 -24.00 13.96
CA GLN A 16 -22.42 -24.65 14.86
C GLN A 16 -21.12 -25.05 14.16
N ALA A 17 -21.13 -25.22 12.83
CA ALA A 17 -19.92 -25.43 12.04
C ALA A 17 -19.23 -24.11 11.63
N GLY A 18 -19.87 -22.97 11.85
CA GLY A 18 -19.38 -21.62 11.51
C GLY A 18 -18.60 -20.92 12.62
N ALA A 19 -17.96 -21.67 13.51
CA ALA A 19 -17.17 -21.08 14.59
C ALA A 19 -15.71 -21.53 14.54
N PRO A 20 -14.82 -20.77 13.89
CA PRO A 20 -13.58 -20.36 14.52
C PRO A 20 -13.87 -19.16 15.44
N ALA A 21 -14.89 -19.24 16.30
CA ALA A 21 -15.13 -18.23 17.34
C ALA A 21 -14.09 -18.31 18.48
N ALA A 22 -13.02 -19.11 18.30
CA ALA A 22 -11.83 -19.17 19.15
C ALA A 22 -10.61 -18.47 18.53
N LEU A 23 -10.74 -17.90 17.32
CA LEU A 23 -9.78 -16.93 16.74
C LEU A 23 -10.44 -15.55 16.61
N ALA A 24 -11.33 -15.24 17.54
CA ALA A 24 -11.76 -13.88 17.76
C ALA A 24 -10.57 -13.10 18.36
N CYS A 25 -9.86 -12.40 17.48
CA CYS A 25 -9.24 -11.12 17.78
C CYS A 25 -8.28 -11.11 18.96
N GLU A 26 -7.05 -11.57 18.78
CA GLU A 26 -5.93 -10.99 19.55
C GLU A 26 -5.66 -9.61 18.92
N PRO A 27 -6.11 -8.49 19.54
CA PRO A 27 -5.92 -7.17 18.97
C PRO A 27 -4.43 -6.84 18.77
N GLU A 28 -3.55 -7.43 19.57
CA GLU A 28 -2.10 -7.36 19.43
C GLU A 28 -1.62 -7.97 18.11
N ALA A 29 -2.09 -9.17 17.75
CA ALA A 29 -1.73 -9.83 16.50
C ALA A 29 -2.27 -9.06 15.27
N MET A 30 -3.46 -8.46 15.39
CA MET A 30 -4.00 -7.59 14.34
C MET A 30 -3.18 -6.31 14.19
N ASN A 31 -2.80 -5.67 15.30
CA ASN A 31 -1.96 -4.48 15.28
C ASN A 31 -0.57 -4.76 14.70
N GLU A 32 0.01 -5.92 14.99
CA GLU A 32 1.28 -6.34 14.41
C GLU A 32 1.17 -6.52 12.89
N GLN A 33 0.10 -7.15 12.40
CA GLN A 33 -0.17 -7.26 10.97
C GLN A 33 -0.38 -5.90 10.31
N LEU A 34 -1.13 -4.99 10.94
CA LEU A 34 -1.33 -3.63 10.44
C LEU A 34 -0.03 -2.83 10.40
N ALA A 35 0.80 -2.95 11.44
CA ALA A 35 2.10 -2.32 11.49
C ALA A 35 3.01 -2.82 10.36
N GLU A 36 3.02 -4.13 10.09
CA GLU A 36 3.82 -4.71 9.02
C GLU A 36 3.32 -4.27 7.63
N LEU A 37 2.01 -4.30 7.41
CA LEU A 37 1.39 -3.79 6.18
C LEU A 37 1.64 -2.29 5.97
N CYS A 38 1.86 -1.52 7.04
CA CYS A 38 2.19 -0.10 6.97
C CYS A 38 3.69 0.12 6.71
N ARG A 39 4.57 -0.67 7.33
CA ARG A 39 6.03 -0.48 7.31
C ARG A 39 6.69 -0.99 6.04
N VAL A 40 6.38 -2.21 5.61
CA VAL A 40 7.06 -2.86 4.46
C VAL A 40 6.98 -2.00 3.18
N PRO A 41 5.81 -1.46 2.79
CA PRO A 41 5.73 -0.64 1.59
C PRO A 41 6.50 0.68 1.69
N LEU A 42 6.63 1.25 2.90
CA LEU A 42 7.43 2.46 3.13
C LEU A 42 8.95 2.20 3.04
N GLU A 43 9.40 1.01 3.41
CA GLU A 43 10.79 0.57 3.20
C GLU A 43 11.11 0.44 1.70
N GLU A 44 10.18 -0.14 0.93
CA GLU A 44 10.29 -0.21 -0.53
C GLU A 44 10.33 1.19 -1.17
N LEU A 45 9.44 2.11 -0.78
CA LEU A 45 9.46 3.49 -1.28
C LEU A 45 10.76 4.23 -0.94
N SER A 46 11.34 3.97 0.23
CA SER A 46 12.66 4.51 0.61
C SER A 46 13.75 4.08 -0.36
N THR A 47 13.72 2.81 -0.76
CA THR A 47 14.65 2.21 -1.70
C THR A 47 14.45 2.81 -3.09
N MET A 48 13.20 2.90 -3.56
CA MET A 48 12.85 3.52 -4.84
C MET A 48 13.31 4.97 -4.89
N LEU A 49 12.97 5.79 -3.88
CA LEU A 49 13.35 7.20 -3.81
C LEU A 49 14.87 7.39 -3.81
N SER A 50 15.63 6.49 -3.19
CA SER A 50 17.09 6.53 -3.19
C SER A 50 17.70 6.14 -4.54
N ALA A 51 17.02 5.30 -5.33
CA ALA A 51 17.43 4.94 -6.67
C ALA A 51 17.16 6.05 -7.71
N VAL A 52 16.28 7.01 -7.39
CA VAL A 52 15.97 8.09 -8.32
C VAL A 52 17.14 9.07 -8.44
N LYS A 53 17.63 9.27 -9.68
CA LYS A 53 18.71 10.20 -10.01
C LYS A 53 18.21 11.65 -10.09
N GLN A 54 17.90 12.24 -8.95
CA GLN A 54 17.51 13.65 -8.83
C GLN A 54 18.39 14.40 -7.81
N PRO A 55 18.50 15.73 -7.90
CA PRO A 55 19.18 16.53 -6.89
C PRO A 55 18.62 16.28 -5.48
N PRO A 56 19.44 16.37 -4.42
CA PRO A 56 18.99 16.20 -3.04
C PRO A 56 17.82 17.12 -2.68
N GLU A 57 17.85 18.36 -3.15
CA GLU A 57 16.81 19.37 -2.90
C GLU A 57 15.47 18.97 -3.54
N ALA A 58 15.51 18.39 -4.74
CA ALA A 58 14.32 17.93 -5.46
C ALA A 58 13.64 16.73 -4.78
N THR A 59 14.37 16.00 -3.95
CA THR A 59 13.90 14.79 -3.24
C THR A 59 13.73 15.00 -1.73
N ALA A 60 14.20 16.11 -1.17
CA ALA A 60 14.16 16.40 0.27
C ALA A 60 12.74 16.40 0.83
N ALA A 61 11.79 17.05 0.14
CA ALA A 61 10.39 17.08 0.56
C ALA A 61 9.74 15.68 0.55
N LEU A 62 10.13 14.81 -0.39
CA LEU A 62 9.65 13.43 -0.44
C LEU A 62 10.24 12.58 0.70
N ARG A 63 11.52 12.80 1.06
CA ARG A 63 12.13 12.15 2.21
C ARG A 63 11.46 12.55 3.53
N SER A 64 11.21 13.84 3.72
CA SER A 64 10.48 14.34 4.91
C SER A 64 9.10 13.68 5.02
N ARG A 65 8.32 13.68 3.93
CA ARG A 65 6.99 13.05 3.92
C ARG A 65 7.03 11.53 4.14
N LEU A 66 8.11 10.86 3.72
CA LEU A 66 8.33 9.45 3.99
C LEU A 66 8.60 9.19 5.47
N GLU A 67 9.38 10.07 6.13
CA GLU A 67 9.56 9.99 7.59
C GLU A 67 8.26 10.28 8.34
N ASP A 68 7.47 11.26 7.90
CA ASP A 68 6.15 11.55 8.49
C ASP A 68 5.23 10.32 8.39
N ALA A 69 5.21 9.63 7.24
CA ALA A 69 4.44 8.40 7.06
C ALA A 69 4.91 7.27 7.99
N ARG A 70 6.24 7.13 8.19
CA ARG A 70 6.81 6.15 9.13
C ARG A 70 6.42 6.47 10.57
N ASN A 71 6.46 7.73 10.96
CA ASN A 71 6.03 8.17 12.28
C ASN A 71 4.54 7.85 12.49
N ALA A 72 3.68 8.14 11.51
CA ALA A 72 2.27 7.77 11.56
C ALA A 72 2.06 6.26 11.77
N CYS A 73 2.77 5.41 11.01
CA CYS A 73 2.70 3.95 11.22
C CYS A 73 3.18 3.53 12.63
N ARG A 74 4.27 4.12 13.13
CA ARG A 74 4.81 3.83 14.46
C ARG A 74 3.83 4.24 15.58
N ASP A 75 3.14 5.35 15.38
CA ASP A 75 2.26 5.95 16.37
C ASP A 75 0.83 5.34 16.31
N GLY A 76 0.61 4.32 15.48
CA GLY A 76 -0.66 3.60 15.34
C GLY A 76 -1.66 4.25 14.38
N GLU A 77 -1.28 5.33 13.71
CA GLU A 77 -2.08 6.02 12.70
C GLU A 77 -1.96 5.34 11.32
N PHE A 78 -2.31 4.04 11.26
CA PHE A 78 -2.08 3.21 10.07
C PHE A 78 -2.79 3.73 8.82
N GLU A 79 -3.98 4.32 8.95
CA GLU A 79 -4.71 4.93 7.84
C GLU A 79 -3.94 6.11 7.23
N VAL A 80 -3.37 6.98 8.08
CA VAL A 80 -2.56 8.13 7.66
C VAL A 80 -1.28 7.66 6.98
N GLY A 81 -0.62 6.64 7.55
CA GLY A 81 0.55 5.99 6.96
C GLY A 81 0.26 5.40 5.57
N ALA A 82 -0.81 4.63 5.44
CA ALA A 82 -1.21 3.98 4.19
C ALA A 82 -1.61 5.00 3.11
N LEU A 83 -2.37 6.05 3.45
CA LEU A 83 -2.70 7.13 2.51
C LEU A 83 -1.45 7.88 2.05
N SER A 84 -0.50 8.10 2.96
CA SER A 84 0.77 8.75 2.65
C SER A 84 1.62 7.89 1.72
N PHE A 85 1.66 6.57 1.92
CA PHE A 85 2.29 5.61 1.01
C PHE A 85 1.78 5.77 -0.42
N VAL A 86 0.46 5.72 -0.65
CA VAL A 86 -0.11 5.81 -2.01
C VAL A 86 0.26 7.14 -2.69
N ARG A 87 0.20 8.25 -1.95
CA ARG A 87 0.57 9.57 -2.46
C ARG A 87 2.05 9.65 -2.80
N LEU A 88 2.92 9.13 -1.94
CA LEU A 88 4.37 9.08 -2.15
C LEU A 88 4.74 8.20 -3.34
N ALA A 89 4.15 7.01 -3.46
CA ALA A 89 4.37 6.11 -4.59
C ALA A 89 4.06 6.80 -5.92
N ARG A 90 2.93 7.51 -5.99
CA ARG A 90 2.55 8.31 -7.16
C ARG A 90 3.57 9.42 -7.47
N ASP A 91 4.00 10.16 -6.45
CA ASP A 91 4.92 11.28 -6.63
C ASP A 91 6.32 10.79 -7.07
N ILE A 92 6.82 9.70 -6.48
CA ILE A 92 8.07 9.02 -6.87
C ILE A 92 7.98 8.54 -8.31
N GLY A 93 6.91 7.84 -8.69
CA GLY A 93 6.72 7.36 -10.06
C GLY A 93 6.66 8.49 -11.09
N ARG A 94 6.03 9.63 -10.76
CA ARG A 94 6.04 10.83 -11.63
C ARG A 94 7.43 11.40 -11.82
N LEU A 95 8.24 11.38 -10.77
CA LEU A 95 9.58 11.94 -10.76
C LEU A 95 10.57 11.02 -11.50
N GLU A 96 10.40 9.70 -11.39
CA GLU A 96 11.10 8.72 -12.23
C GLU A 96 10.73 8.88 -13.72
N ALA A 97 9.44 8.96 -14.05
CA ALA A 97 8.97 9.14 -15.43
C ALA A 97 9.52 10.42 -16.08
N ARG A 98 9.62 11.53 -15.33
CA ARG A 98 10.26 12.77 -15.80
C ARG A 98 11.74 12.58 -16.10
N THR A 99 12.43 11.81 -15.27
CA THR A 99 13.84 11.48 -15.48
C THR A 99 14.02 10.68 -16.76
N LEU A 100 13.18 9.66 -16.98
CA LEU A 100 13.21 8.84 -18.20
C LEU A 100 12.85 9.67 -19.46
N ALA A 101 11.88 10.58 -19.37
CA ALA A 101 11.51 11.46 -20.48
C ALA A 101 12.63 12.46 -20.84
N ALA A 102 13.33 13.00 -19.84
CA ALA A 102 14.48 13.88 -20.04
C ALA A 102 15.69 13.15 -20.64
N LEU A 103 15.77 11.83 -20.44
CA LEU A 103 16.77 10.94 -21.04
C LEU A 103 16.31 10.34 -22.38
N GLY A 104 15.14 10.73 -22.90
CA GLY A 104 14.59 10.26 -24.16
C GLY A 104 15.53 10.52 -25.35
N PRO A 105 15.43 9.72 -26.42
CA PRO A 105 16.45 9.71 -27.46
C PRO A 105 16.41 11.04 -28.21
N ALA A 106 17.57 11.45 -28.72
CA ALA A 106 17.63 12.38 -29.85
C ALA A 106 16.95 11.73 -31.07
N ILE A 107 15.62 11.58 -31.05
CA ILE A 107 14.84 11.24 -32.22
C ILE A 107 14.65 12.57 -32.94
N SER A 108 15.66 12.93 -33.74
CA SER A 108 15.43 13.80 -34.89
C SER A 108 14.22 13.24 -35.64
N PRO A 109 13.21 14.06 -35.97
CA PRO A 109 12.28 13.68 -37.02
C PRO A 109 13.12 13.60 -38.30
N VAL A 110 13.55 12.38 -38.66
CA VAL A 110 14.05 12.09 -40.00
C VAL A 110 12.99 12.57 -40.96
N GLY A 111 13.42 13.46 -41.85
CA GLY A 111 12.57 14.25 -42.71
C GLY A 111 11.50 13.41 -43.40
N SER A 112 10.28 13.94 -43.33
CA SER A 112 9.25 13.67 -44.33
C SER A 112 9.76 14.16 -45.68
N ALA A 113 10.37 13.25 -46.43
CA ALA A 113 10.61 13.39 -47.85
C ALA A 113 9.97 12.18 -48.54
N ARG A 114 8.66 12.30 -48.80
CA ARG A 114 8.00 11.96 -50.07
C ARG A 114 6.50 12.18 -49.97
#